data_AF-A0A832B814-F1
#
_entry.id   AF-A0A832B814-F1
#
_cell.length_a   1.000
_cell.length_b   1.000
_cell.length_c   1.000
_cell.angle_alpha   90.00
_cell.angle_beta   90.00
_cell.angle_gamma   90.00
#
_symmetry.space_group_name_H-M   'P 1'
#
loop_
_entity.id
_entity.type
_entity.pdbx_description
1 polymer ?
#
loop_
_entity_poly.entity_id
_entity_poly.type
_entity_poly.pdbx_seq_one_letter_code
_entity_poly.pdbx_strand_id
1 'polypeptide(L)'
;GDEMDEAIVSYIRRTYNLYIGDRTAEEAKFEIGSAYPSNQERSMTVRGRDLISGLPRSITITSGEIREAIQEPLNAIVEAVKVTLETCPPELAADVMERGIVLAGGGALLQGLDMLLARETSMPVHVANDPLSCVVVGTGRVLEELHTNPALRKVLKSS
;
A
#
# COMPACT_ATOMS: atom_id res chain seq x y z
N GLY A 1 -1.12 -2.08 -5.59
CA GLY A 1 -1.16 -3.43 -5.03
C GLY A 1 -0.40 -4.34 -5.95
N ASP A 2 -0.94 -4.51 -7.14
CA ASP A 2 -0.40 -5.30 -8.24
C ASP A 2 1.02 -4.86 -8.64
N GLU A 3 1.28 -3.56 -8.73
CA GLU A 3 2.64 -3.04 -9.01
C GLU A 3 3.69 -3.49 -7.99
N MET A 4 3.30 -3.66 -6.71
CA MET A 4 4.22 -4.19 -5.70
C MET A 4 4.49 -5.67 -5.92
N ASP A 5 3.48 -6.44 -6.35
CA ASP A 5 3.64 -7.86 -6.66
C ASP A 5 4.54 -8.04 -7.89
N GLU A 6 4.32 -7.26 -8.94
CA GLU A 6 5.16 -7.22 -10.13
C GLU A 6 6.61 -6.85 -9.81
N ALA A 7 6.81 -5.89 -8.88
CA ALA A 7 8.12 -5.49 -8.43
C ALA A 7 8.84 -6.64 -7.67
N ILE A 8 8.11 -7.38 -6.82
CA ILE A 8 8.64 -8.57 -6.12
C ILE A 8 9.00 -9.68 -7.11
N VAL A 9 8.12 -9.99 -8.07
CA VAL A 9 8.41 -10.97 -9.14
C VAL A 9 9.67 -10.57 -9.90
N SER A 10 9.77 -9.29 -10.27
CA SER A 10 10.91 -8.74 -11.02
C SER A 10 12.20 -8.79 -10.21
N TYR A 11 12.16 -8.48 -8.92
CA TYR A 11 13.30 -8.59 -8.02
C TYR A 11 13.81 -10.03 -7.95
N ILE A 12 12.93 -10.99 -7.64
CA ILE A 12 13.30 -12.40 -7.50
C ILE A 12 13.85 -12.95 -8.81
N ARG A 13 13.27 -12.56 -9.94
CA ARG A 13 13.76 -12.93 -11.27
C ARG A 13 15.18 -12.45 -11.52
N ARG A 14 15.49 -11.18 -11.18
CA ARG A 14 16.81 -10.57 -11.40
C ARG A 14 17.87 -11.10 -10.44
N THR A 15 17.52 -11.26 -9.17
CA THR A 15 18.48 -11.65 -8.10
C THR A 15 18.74 -13.15 -8.08
N TYR A 16 17.72 -13.98 -8.30
CA TYR A 16 17.81 -15.43 -8.13
C TYR A 16 17.71 -16.25 -9.42
N ASN A 17 17.46 -15.61 -10.57
CA ASN A 17 17.07 -16.30 -11.81
C ASN A 17 15.90 -17.27 -11.60
N LEU A 18 14.97 -16.90 -10.72
CA LEU A 18 13.79 -17.70 -10.36
C LEU A 18 12.54 -16.95 -10.79
N TYR A 19 11.61 -17.64 -11.46
CA TYR A 19 10.29 -17.11 -11.75
C TYR A 19 9.28 -17.62 -10.72
N ILE A 20 8.56 -16.70 -10.08
CA ILE A 20 7.41 -16.99 -9.21
C ILE A 20 6.15 -16.36 -9.83
N GLY A 21 4.97 -16.88 -9.49
CA GLY A 21 3.70 -16.30 -9.92
C GLY A 21 3.20 -15.21 -8.98
N ASP A 22 2.26 -14.40 -9.46
CA ASP A 22 1.72 -13.23 -8.75
C ASP A 22 1.17 -13.58 -7.37
N ARG A 23 0.48 -14.72 -7.25
CA ARG A 23 -0.03 -15.21 -5.96
C ARG A 23 1.09 -15.41 -4.92
N THR A 24 2.23 -15.94 -5.34
CA THR A 24 3.38 -16.17 -4.44
C THR A 24 4.04 -14.84 -4.06
N ALA A 25 4.07 -13.88 -4.98
CA ALA A 25 4.55 -12.53 -4.70
C ALA A 25 3.63 -11.80 -3.71
N GLU A 26 2.31 -11.91 -3.90
CA GLU A 26 1.30 -11.34 -3.01
C GLU A 26 1.36 -11.96 -1.62
N GLU A 27 1.47 -13.29 -1.52
CA GLU A 27 1.67 -13.99 -0.24
C GLU A 27 2.95 -13.48 0.46
N ALA A 28 4.04 -13.26 -0.28
CA ALA A 28 5.26 -12.70 0.29
C ALA A 28 5.12 -11.25 0.75
N LYS A 29 4.42 -10.42 -0.01
CA LYS A 29 4.08 -9.06 0.36
C LYS A 29 3.27 -9.01 1.65
N PHE A 30 2.29 -9.90 1.83
CA PHE A 30 1.45 -9.95 3.02
C PHE A 30 2.18 -10.46 4.27
N GLU A 31 2.96 -11.53 4.14
CA GLU A 31 3.58 -12.21 5.30
C GLU A 31 4.81 -11.47 5.84
N ILE A 32 5.67 -10.99 4.94
CA ILE A 32 6.98 -10.43 5.29
C ILE A 32 7.24 -9.05 4.68
N GLY A 33 6.30 -8.48 3.92
CA GLY A 33 6.44 -7.16 3.33
C GLY A 33 6.42 -6.04 4.37
N SER A 34 7.27 -5.04 4.17
CA SER A 34 7.33 -3.85 5.02
C SER A 34 7.71 -2.63 4.18
N ALA A 35 7.05 -1.50 4.44
CA ALA A 35 7.40 -0.21 3.84
C ALA A 35 8.46 0.54 4.64
N TYR A 36 8.70 0.14 5.89
CA TYR A 36 9.65 0.80 6.78
C TYR A 36 10.47 -0.22 7.58
N PRO A 37 11.75 0.06 7.89
CA PRO A 37 12.57 -0.85 8.70
C PRO A 37 11.91 -1.21 10.03
N SER A 38 11.88 -2.51 10.31
CA SER A 38 11.37 -3.10 11.56
C SER A 38 12.54 -3.74 12.32
N ASN A 39 12.46 -3.75 13.65
CA ASN A 39 13.45 -4.43 14.50
C ASN A 39 13.40 -5.96 14.39
N GLN A 40 12.35 -6.51 13.77
CA GLN A 40 12.23 -7.94 13.48
C GLN A 40 12.27 -8.14 11.97
N GLU A 41 13.40 -8.65 11.49
CA GLU A 41 13.48 -9.21 10.14
C GLU A 41 12.79 -10.57 10.12
N ARG A 42 11.94 -10.78 9.12
CA ARG A 42 11.23 -12.02 8.85
C ARG A 42 11.77 -12.63 7.57
N SER A 43 11.54 -13.92 7.40
CA SER A 43 11.90 -14.64 6.19
C SER A 43 10.86 -15.68 5.85
N MET A 44 10.71 -15.99 4.57
CA MET A 44 9.86 -17.08 4.11
C MET A 44 10.51 -17.83 2.94
N THR A 45 10.08 -19.06 2.73
CA THR A 45 10.50 -19.84 1.56
C THR A 45 9.49 -19.65 0.43
N VAL A 46 9.97 -19.22 -0.74
CA VAL A 46 9.18 -19.16 -1.97
C VAL A 46 9.64 -20.23 -2.94
N ARG A 47 8.70 -20.82 -3.66
CA ARG A 47 8.95 -21.85 -4.68
C ARG A 47 8.61 -21.30 -6.05
N GLY A 48 9.49 -21.54 -7.01
CA GLY A 48 9.33 -21.07 -8.38
C GLY A 48 9.98 -22.00 -9.39
N ARG A 49 10.02 -21.54 -10.64
CA ARG A 49 10.72 -22.20 -11.74
C ARG A 49 12.07 -21.55 -11.93
N ASP A 50 13.14 -22.33 -11.79
CA ASP A 50 14.48 -21.85 -12.08
C ASP A 50 14.61 -21.60 -13.59
N LEU A 51 15.03 -20.39 -13.97
CA LEU A 51 15.08 -19.95 -15.37
C LEU A 51 16.28 -20.50 -16.14
N ILE A 52 17.28 -21.04 -15.43
CA ILE A 52 18.47 -21.64 -16.03
C ILE A 52 18.20 -23.12 -16.31
N SER A 53 17.76 -23.87 -15.30
CA SER A 53 17.53 -25.32 -15.41
C SER A 53 16.12 -25.69 -15.90
N GLY A 54 15.16 -24.77 -15.77
CA GLY A 54 13.74 -25.01 -16.07
C GLY A 54 12.98 -25.81 -15.00
N LEU A 55 13.64 -26.25 -13.92
CA LEU A 55 13.08 -27.11 -12.88
C LEU A 55 12.54 -26.32 -11.68
N PRO A 56 11.65 -26.92 -10.87
CA PRO A 56 11.20 -26.30 -9.62
C PRO A 56 12.37 -26.12 -8.63
N ARG A 57 12.50 -24.92 -8.08
CA ARG A 57 13.49 -24.56 -7.06
C ARG A 57 12.83 -23.72 -5.97
N SER A 58 13.34 -23.84 -4.74
CA SER A 58 12.91 -23.03 -3.61
C SER A 58 14.06 -22.14 -3.13
N ILE A 59 13.75 -20.91 -2.73
CA ILE A 59 14.69 -19.95 -2.13
C ILE A 59 14.07 -19.39 -0.85
N THR A 60 14.91 -18.96 0.08
CA THR A 60 14.46 -18.19 1.25
C THR A 60 14.69 -16.72 0.96
N ILE A 61 13.65 -15.91 1.14
CA ILE A 61 13.65 -14.46 0.97
C ILE A 61 13.37 -13.79 2.31
N THR A 62 13.91 -12.59 2.49
CA THR A 62 13.81 -11.80 3.72
C THR A 62 12.91 -10.57 3.57
N SER A 63 12.42 -10.03 4.69
CA SER A 63 11.65 -8.79 4.70
C SER A 63 12.44 -7.59 4.16
N GLY A 64 13.76 -7.57 4.35
CA GLY A 64 14.65 -6.57 3.76
C GLY A 64 14.65 -6.61 2.22
N GLU A 65 14.73 -7.81 1.63
CA GLU A 65 14.68 -7.98 0.17
C GLU A 65 13.32 -7.60 -0.41
N ILE A 66 12.21 -7.97 0.26
CA ILE A 66 10.88 -7.54 -0.18
C ILE A 66 10.75 -6.02 -0.12
N ARG A 67 11.26 -5.39 0.95
CA ARG A 67 11.26 -3.92 1.10
C ARG A 67 12.08 -3.23 0.02
N GLU A 68 13.23 -3.79 -0.35
CA GLU A 68 14.03 -3.32 -1.49
C GLU A 68 13.24 -3.45 -2.80
N ALA A 69 12.61 -4.61 -3.02
CA ALA A 69 11.84 -4.89 -4.23
C ALA A 69 10.71 -3.88 -4.44
N ILE A 70 9.97 -3.52 -3.39
CA ILE A 70 8.81 -2.63 -3.46
C ILE A 70 9.15 -1.15 -3.25
N GLN A 71 10.42 -0.77 -3.18
CA GLN A 71 10.82 0.61 -2.87
C GLN A 71 10.35 1.61 -3.93
N GLU A 72 10.42 1.25 -5.22
CA GLU A 72 9.97 2.09 -6.32
C GLU A 72 8.47 2.41 -6.26
N PRO A 73 7.54 1.42 -6.17
CA PRO A 73 6.12 1.72 -6.04
C PRO A 73 5.79 2.44 -4.72
N LEU A 74 6.52 2.21 -3.64
CA LEU A 74 6.35 2.99 -2.40
C LEU A 74 6.73 4.46 -2.57
N ASN A 75 7.84 4.75 -3.26
CA ASN A 75 8.24 6.12 -3.54
C ASN A 75 7.21 6.84 -4.41
N ALA A 76 6.61 6.15 -5.38
CA ALA A 76 5.53 6.71 -6.20
C ALA A 76 4.32 7.12 -5.35
N ILE A 77 3.95 6.31 -4.34
CA ILE A 77 2.89 6.65 -3.39
C ILE A 77 3.27 7.88 -2.55
N VAL A 78 4.49 7.91 -2.00
CA VAL A 78 4.99 9.04 -1.20
C VAL A 78 4.95 10.34 -2.02
N GLU A 79 5.42 10.29 -3.26
CA GLU A 79 5.45 11.44 -4.15
C GLU A 79 4.05 11.94 -4.48
N ALA A 80 3.12 11.04 -4.80
CA ALA A 80 1.73 11.39 -5.06
C ALA A 80 1.09 12.09 -3.85
N VAL A 81 1.40 11.64 -2.62
CA VAL A 81 0.94 12.29 -1.39
C VAL A 81 1.53 13.69 -1.25
N LYS A 82 2.84 13.85 -1.44
CA LYS A 82 3.51 15.17 -1.36
C LYS A 82 2.95 16.17 -2.35
N VAL A 83 2.80 15.78 -3.62
CA VAL A 83 2.23 16.63 -4.68
C VAL A 83 0.78 17.03 -4.35
N THR A 84 0.00 16.11 -3.76
CA THR A 84 -1.38 16.42 -3.33
C THR A 84 -1.41 17.45 -2.20
N LEU A 85 -0.47 17.38 -1.26
CA LEU A 85 -0.35 18.34 -0.17
C LEU A 85 0.12 19.72 -0.66
N GLU A 86 1.05 19.76 -1.62
CA GLU A 86 1.54 21.01 -2.22
C GLU A 86 0.47 21.75 -3.02
N THR A 87 -0.46 21.03 -3.63
CA THR A 87 -1.58 21.60 -4.39
C THR A 87 -2.80 21.89 -3.53
N CYS A 88 -2.76 21.57 -2.24
CA CYS A 88 -3.85 21.80 -1.31
C CYS A 88 -4.06 23.31 -1.08
N PRO A 89 -5.30 23.83 -1.19
CA PRO A 89 -5.58 25.22 -0.87
C PRO A 89 -5.14 25.60 0.55
N PRO A 90 -4.59 26.80 0.78
CA PRO A 90 -4.06 27.20 2.07
C PRO A 90 -5.11 27.18 3.19
N GLU A 91 -6.39 27.35 2.85
CA GLU A 91 -7.50 27.29 3.80
C GLU A 91 -7.71 25.89 4.39
N LEU A 92 -7.28 24.84 3.68
CA LEU A 92 -7.39 23.43 4.10
C LEU A 92 -6.06 22.88 4.63
N ALA A 93 -4.93 23.41 4.18
CA ALA A 93 -3.60 22.91 4.55
C ALA A 93 -3.40 22.86 6.07
N ALA A 94 -3.85 23.88 6.82
CA ALA A 94 -3.72 23.91 8.28
C ALA A 94 -4.51 22.78 8.96
N ASP A 95 -5.73 22.48 8.50
CA ASP A 95 -6.56 21.41 9.09
C ASP A 95 -5.98 20.03 8.78
N VAL A 96 -5.41 19.82 7.58
CA VAL A 96 -4.72 18.57 7.24
C VAL A 96 -3.43 18.41 8.07
N MET A 97 -2.67 19.48 8.30
CA MET A 97 -1.48 19.44 9.16
C MET A 97 -1.80 19.07 10.61
N GLU A 98 -2.94 19.51 11.13
CA GLU A 98 -3.37 19.18 12.50
C GLU A 98 -3.98 17.78 12.60
N ARG A 99 -4.89 17.41 11.68
CA ARG A 99 -5.62 16.13 11.74
C ARG A 99 -4.84 14.95 11.17
N GLY A 100 -3.89 15.22 10.28
CA GLY A 100 -3.07 14.21 9.63
C GLY A 100 -3.78 13.46 8.49
N ILE A 101 -3.14 12.37 8.06
CA ILE A 101 -3.56 11.52 6.95
C ILE A 101 -4.20 10.24 7.50
N VAL A 102 -5.32 9.81 6.92
CA VAL A 102 -5.95 8.53 7.25
C VAL A 102 -5.77 7.56 6.08
N LEU A 103 -5.14 6.42 6.32
CA LEU A 103 -4.94 5.34 5.35
C LEU A 103 -6.13 4.38 5.36
N ALA A 104 -6.60 4.03 4.17
CA ALA A 104 -7.67 3.07 3.95
C ALA A 104 -7.33 2.14 2.75
N GLY A 105 -8.11 1.06 2.60
CA GLY A 105 -7.90 0.03 1.58
C GLY A 105 -6.85 -1.01 1.98
N GLY A 106 -6.69 -2.05 1.13
CA GLY A 106 -5.78 -3.16 1.42
C GLY A 106 -4.31 -2.77 1.50
N GLY A 107 -3.89 -1.73 0.75
CA GLY A 107 -2.52 -1.21 0.82
C GLY A 107 -2.15 -0.64 2.19
N ALA A 108 -3.13 -0.16 2.97
CA ALA A 108 -2.90 0.35 4.32
C ALA A 108 -2.44 -0.72 5.31
N LEU A 109 -2.59 -2.01 4.97
CA LEU A 109 -2.15 -3.14 5.80
C LEU A 109 -0.65 -3.45 5.65
N LEU A 110 0.03 -2.83 4.69
CA LEU A 110 1.47 -3.01 4.53
C LEU A 110 2.19 -2.43 5.76
N GLN A 111 2.96 -3.28 6.43
CA GLN A 111 3.61 -2.92 7.69
C GLN A 111 4.52 -1.69 7.53
N GLY A 112 4.25 -0.63 8.30
CA GLY A 112 5.07 0.57 8.35
C GLY A 112 4.83 1.57 7.22
N LEU A 113 3.76 1.41 6.41
CA LEU A 113 3.40 2.41 5.41
C LEU A 113 3.00 3.75 6.06
N ASP A 114 2.28 3.68 7.17
CA ASP A 114 1.96 4.81 8.04
C ASP A 114 3.23 5.53 8.54
N MET A 115 4.21 4.77 9.04
CA MET A 115 5.48 5.30 9.53
C MET A 115 6.30 5.96 8.40
N LEU A 116 6.35 5.31 7.23
CA LEU A 116 7.02 5.86 6.05
C LEU A 116 6.39 7.21 5.65
N LEU A 117 5.07 7.25 5.50
CA LEU A 117 4.36 8.46 5.12
C LEU A 117 4.48 9.55 6.19
N ALA A 118 4.38 9.21 7.48
CA ALA A 118 4.55 10.17 8.57
C ALA A 118 5.94 10.80 8.57
N ARG A 119 6.98 9.99 8.32
CA ARG A 119 8.35 10.48 8.19
C ARG A 119 8.53 11.40 6.99
N GLU A 120 7.99 11.00 5.84
CA GLU A 120 8.19 11.72 4.57
C GLU A 120 7.36 13.00 4.47
N THR A 121 6.20 13.05 5.13
CA THR A 121 5.29 14.22 5.11
C THR A 121 5.44 15.11 6.35
N SER A 122 6.08 14.62 7.41
CA SER A 122 6.10 15.28 8.73
C SER A 122 4.71 15.53 9.33
N MET A 123 3.74 14.66 9.01
CA MET A 123 2.36 14.74 9.48
C MET A 123 1.95 13.47 10.23
N PRO A 124 0.98 13.54 11.14
CA PRO A 124 0.40 12.34 11.73
C PRO A 124 -0.23 11.47 10.63
N VAL A 125 -0.01 10.16 10.69
CA VAL A 125 -0.64 9.20 9.77
C VAL A 125 -1.28 8.10 10.59
N HIS A 126 -2.53 7.79 10.28
CA HIS A 126 -3.34 6.82 11.00
C HIS A 126 -3.94 5.81 10.03
N VAL A 127 -3.92 4.52 10.38
CA VAL A 127 -4.67 3.51 9.63
C VAL A 127 -6.11 3.49 10.13
N ALA A 128 -7.09 3.48 9.23
CA ALA A 128 -8.49 3.35 9.59
C ALA A 128 -8.74 2.03 10.36
N ASN A 129 -9.70 2.03 11.29
CA ASN A 129 -9.99 0.85 12.13
C ASN A 129 -10.33 -0.41 11.32
N ASP A 130 -11.08 -0.24 10.21
CA ASP A 130 -11.36 -1.29 9.24
C ASP A 130 -11.08 -0.76 7.83
N PRO A 131 -9.82 -0.79 7.39
CA PRO A 131 -9.42 -0.16 6.14
C PRO A 131 -10.00 -0.88 4.92
N LEU A 132 -10.28 -2.18 5.01
CA LEU A 132 -10.85 -2.97 3.93
C LEU A 132 -12.33 -2.64 3.69
N SER A 133 -13.09 -2.38 4.75
CA SER A 133 -14.52 -2.09 4.65
C SER A 133 -14.85 -0.61 4.43
N CYS A 134 -13.88 0.30 4.50
CA CYS A 134 -14.11 1.75 4.38
C CYS A 134 -14.97 2.13 3.16
N VAL A 135 -14.68 1.56 1.98
CA VAL A 135 -15.40 1.88 0.74
C VAL A 135 -16.84 1.39 0.79
N VAL A 136 -17.07 0.13 1.16
CA VAL A 136 -18.43 -0.46 1.16
C VAL A 136 -19.31 0.17 2.24
N VAL A 137 -18.75 0.43 3.43
CA VAL A 137 -19.46 1.10 4.52
C VAL A 137 -19.79 2.55 4.15
N GLY A 138 -18.83 3.30 3.61
CA GLY A 138 -19.06 4.68 3.16
C GLY A 138 -20.14 4.77 2.10
N THR A 139 -20.13 3.85 1.13
CA THR A 139 -21.16 3.75 0.08
C THR A 139 -22.55 3.49 0.68
N GLY A 140 -22.67 2.54 1.60
CA GLY A 140 -23.94 2.23 2.29
C GLY A 140 -24.48 3.43 3.06
N ARG A 141 -23.62 4.12 3.82
CA ARG A 141 -24.00 5.31 4.58
C ARG A 141 -24.51 6.45 3.70
N VAL A 142 -23.85 6.72 2.58
CA VAL A 142 -24.32 7.72 1.62
C VAL A 142 -25.70 7.35 1.07
N LEU A 143 -25.93 6.06 0.76
CA LEU A 143 -27.24 5.59 0.29
C LEU A 143 -28.35 5.79 1.33
N GLU A 144 -28.08 5.57 2.61
CA GLU A 144 -29.02 5.82 3.70
C GLU A 144 -29.30 7.33 3.89
N GLU A 145 -28.27 8.16 3.78
CA GLU A 145 -28.35 9.62 3.97
C GLU A 145 -28.90 10.36 2.74
N LEU A 146 -28.97 9.73 1.56
CA LEU A 146 -29.48 10.33 0.32
C LEU A 146 -30.91 10.90 0.46
N HIS A 147 -31.72 10.32 1.34
CA HIS A 147 -33.09 10.75 1.59
C HIS A 147 -33.18 11.91 2.59
N THR A 148 -32.19 12.07 3.46
CA THR A 148 -32.22 13.02 4.58
C THR A 148 -31.25 14.20 4.39
N ASN A 149 -30.28 14.09 3.48
CA ASN A 149 -29.27 15.10 3.21
C ASN A 149 -29.38 15.68 1.78
N PRO A 150 -30.03 16.84 1.60
CA PRO A 150 -30.23 17.47 0.30
C PRO A 150 -28.92 17.86 -0.41
N ALA A 151 -27.87 18.15 0.35
CA ALA A 151 -26.57 18.53 -0.20
C ALA A 151 -25.90 17.34 -0.91
N LEU A 152 -25.92 16.15 -0.29
CA LEU A 152 -25.41 14.92 -0.92
C LEU A 152 -26.17 14.59 -2.20
N ARG A 153 -27.50 14.73 -2.18
CA ARG A 153 -28.34 14.49 -3.37
C ARG A 153 -28.02 15.44 -4.52
N LYS A 154 -27.64 16.68 -4.22
CA LYS A 154 -27.25 17.67 -5.24
C LYS A 154 -25.93 17.28 -5.89
N VAL A 155 -24.90 16.96 -5.09
CA VAL A 155 -23.57 16.57 -5.57
C VAL A 155 -23.65 15.34 -6.48
N LEU A 156 -24.33 14.28 -6.05
CA LEU A 156 -24.44 13.02 -6.79
C LEU A 156 -25.27 13.09 -8.08
N LYS A 157 -26.16 14.08 -8.22
CA LYS A 157 -26.91 14.33 -9.46
C LYS A 157 -26.18 15.24 -10.45
N SER A 158 -25.14 15.94 -9.99
CA SER A 158 -24.35 16.87 -10.78
C SER A 158 -23.03 16.28 -11.28
N SER A 159 -22.79 14.98 -11.05
CA SER A 159 -21.64 14.22 -11.53
C SER A 159 -22.02 13.33 -12.70
#